data_AF-A0A8X6SCB2-F1
#
_entry.id   AF-A0A8X6SCB2-F1
#
_cell.length_a   1.000
_cell.length_b   1.000
_cell.length_c   1.000
_cell.angle_alpha   90.00
_cell.angle_beta   90.00
_cell.angle_gamma   90.00
#
_symmetry.space_group_name_H-M   'P 1'
#
loop_
_entity.id
_entity.type
_entity.pdbx_description
1 polymer ?
#
loop_
_entity_poly.entity_id
_entity_poly.type
_entity_poly.pdbx_seq_one_letter_code
_entity_poly.pdbx_strand_id
1 'polypeptide(L)' 'MISSEEGSPYKPDVNPMDYSVGSSLESKACTKPHKTLDSLKQSLLRECDRLNVKELSSIDENFGKRFRL' A
#
# COMPACT_ATOMS: atom_id res chain seq x y z
N MET A 1 -15.65 11.86 6.07
CA MET A 1 -14.51 12.75 6.37
C MET A 1 -13.51 11.91 7.15
N ILE A 2 -12.35 11.62 6.56
CA ILE A 2 -11.25 10.95 7.26
C ILE A 2 -10.52 12.06 8.00
N SER A 3 -10.50 12.00 9.34
CA SER A 3 -9.87 13.01 10.18
C SER A 3 -8.36 12.97 9.95
N SER A 4 -7.74 14.11 9.62
CA SER A 4 -6.31 14.23 9.28
C SER A 4 -5.35 14.11 10.48
N GLU A 5 -5.81 13.56 11.59
CA GLU A 5 -5.01 13.39 12.81
C GLU A 5 -5.01 11.94 13.26
N GLU A 6 -4.21 11.10 12.61
CA GLU A 6 -3.63 9.93 13.29
C GLU A 6 -2.46 9.48 12.43
N GLY A 7 -1.25 9.90 12.78
CA GLY A 7 -0.05 9.58 12.02
C GLY A 7 1.17 10.06 12.76
N SER A 8 1.48 9.46 13.91
CA SER A 8 2.77 9.72 14.54
C SER A 8 3.88 9.42 13.52
N PRO A 9 4.76 10.38 13.19
CA PRO A 9 5.78 10.23 12.12
C PRO A 9 6.79 9.10 12.37
N TYR A 10 6.74 8.49 13.56
CA TYR A 10 7.60 7.39 14.00
C TYR A 10 6.91 6.01 13.98
N LYS A 11 5.65 5.92 13.52
CA LYS A 11 4.94 4.64 13.38
C LYS A 11 4.29 4.54 12.00
N PRO A 12 4.87 3.77 11.05
CA PRO A 12 4.21 3.48 9.78
C PRO A 12 2.92 2.63 9.95
N ASP A 13 2.68 2.09 11.15
CA ASP A 13 1.46 1.34 11.51
C ASP A 13 0.19 2.19 11.67
N VAL A 14 0.26 3.51 11.55
CA VAL A 14 -0.86 4.38 11.94
C VAL A 14 -1.95 4.49 10.86
N ASN A 15 -1.62 4.24 9.58
CA ASN A 15 -2.63 3.85 8.59
C ASN A 15 -2.28 2.47 7.99
N PRO A 16 -2.81 1.39 8.55
CA PRO A 16 -2.47 0.03 8.13
C PRO A 16 -2.95 -0.30 6.70
N MET A 17 -3.85 0.52 6.13
CA MET A 17 -4.16 0.50 4.71
C MET A 17 -2.98 1.02 3.87
N ASP A 18 -2.33 2.11 4.25
CA ASP A 18 -1.14 2.61 3.55
C ASP A 18 0.01 1.62 3.65
N TYR A 19 0.18 0.96 4.80
CA TYR A 19 1.18 -0.10 4.96
C TYR A 19 0.90 -1.31 4.04
N SER A 20 -0.33 -1.82 4.04
CA SER A 20 -0.68 -3.02 3.28
C SER A 20 -0.72 -2.77 1.76
N VAL A 21 -1.23 -1.61 1.34
CA VAL A 21 -1.21 -1.17 -0.05
C VAL A 21 0.23 -0.91 -0.50
N GLY A 22 1.03 -0.22 0.31
CA GLY A 22 2.45 0.03 0.04
C GLY A 22 3.27 -1.26 -0.11
N SER A 23 3.09 -2.22 0.80
CA SER A 23 3.78 -3.52 0.72
C SER A 23 3.33 -4.35 -0.49
N SER A 24 2.04 -4.29 -0.87
CA SER A 24 1.53 -4.95 -2.08
C SER A 24 2.11 -4.32 -3.36
N LEU A 25 2.17 -3.00 -3.41
CA LEU A 25 2.75 -2.25 -4.52
C LEU A 25 4.25 -2.49 -4.65
N GLU A 26 4.99 -2.47 -3.55
CA GLU A 26 6.41 -2.81 -3.53
C GLU A 26 6.63 -4.22 -4.06
N SER A 27 5.86 -5.19 -3.57
CA SER A 27 5.97 -6.59 -4.02
C SER A 27 5.69 -6.75 -5.52
N LYS A 28 4.76 -5.98 -6.09
CA LYS A 28 4.38 -6.05 -7.51
C LYS A 28 5.34 -5.25 -8.41
N ALA A 29 5.67 -4.03 -8.02
CA ALA A 29 6.54 -3.13 -8.78
C ALA A 29 8.01 -3.60 -8.76
N CYS A 30 8.52 -4.01 -7.59
CA CYS A 30 9.91 -4.42 -7.38
C CYS A 30 10.19 -5.90 -7.73
N THR A 31 9.28 -6.57 -8.46
CA THR A 31 9.54 -7.93 -9.00
C THR A 31 10.77 -7.99 -9.91
N LYS A 32 11.16 -6.84 -10.48
CA LYS A 32 12.37 -6.68 -11.29
C LYS A 32 13.20 -5.51 -10.76
N PRO A 33 14.54 -5.60 -10.81
CA PRO A 33 15.40 -4.50 -10.43
C PRO A 33 15.23 -3.31 -11.40
N HIS A 34 14.98 -2.13 -10.85
CA HIS A 34 14.89 -0.89 -11.62
C HIS A 34 16.26 -0.23 -11.75
N LYS A 35 16.59 0.23 -12.97
CA LYS A 35 17.87 0.89 -13.25
C LYS A 35 17.89 2.36 -12.86
N THR A 36 16.72 2.98 -12.70
CA THR A 36 16.57 4.40 -12.39
C THR A 36 15.40 4.62 -11.43
N LEU A 37 15.47 5.71 -10.66
CA LEU A 37 14.36 6.14 -9.81
C LEU A 37 13.09 6.41 -10.63
N ASP A 38 13.24 6.91 -11.86
CA ASP A 38 12.13 7.18 -12.76
C ASP A 38 11.41 5.90 -13.19
N SER A 39 12.17 4.85 -13.51
CA SER A 39 11.62 3.52 -13.80
C SER A 39 10.87 2.92 -12.61
N LEU A 40 11.35 3.15 -11.39
CA LEU A 40 10.66 2.74 -10.17
C LEU A 40 9.33 3.51 -10.01
N LYS A 41 9.35 4.84 -10.16
CA LYS A 41 8.14 5.69 -10.09
C LYS A 41 7.08 5.26 -11.10
N GLN A 42 7.48 5.05 -12.35
CA GLN A 42 6.58 4.60 -13.42
C GLN A 42 5.99 3.21 -13.12
N SER A 43 6.79 2.30 -12.57
CA SER A 43 6.31 0.96 -12.21
C SER A 43 5.33 1.00 -11.04
N LEU A 44 5.60 1.83 -10.03
CA LEU A 44 4.67 2.05 -8.92
C LEU A 44 3.35 2.66 -9.40
N LEU A 45 3.39 3.70 -10.23
CA LEU A 45 2.18 4.31 -10.80
C LEU A 45 1.36 3.30 -11.61
N ARG A 46 2.02 2.48 -12.43
CA ARG A 46 1.36 1.45 -13.21
C ARG A 46 0.69 0.39 -12.33
N GLU A 47 1.36 -0.06 -11.28
CA GLU A 47 0.77 -1.06 -10.37
C GLU A 47 -0.32 -0.44 -9.48
N CYS A 48 -0.23 0.86 -9.15
CA CYS A 48 -1.32 1.62 -8.56
C CYS A 48 -2.56 1.67 -9.47
N ASP A 49 -2.39 1.99 -10.75
CA ASP A 49 -3.51 2.03 -11.71
C ASP A 49 -4.11 0.64 -11.98
N ARG A 50 -3.32 -0.43 -11.75
CA ARG A 50 -3.76 -1.82 -11.86
C ARG A 50 -4.43 -2.35 -10.59
N LEU A 51 -4.31 -1.67 -9.45
CA LEU A 51 -5.02 -2.03 -8.24
C LEU A 51 -6.51 -1.87 -8.50
N ASN A 52 -7.21 -3.00 -8.54
CA ASN A 52 -8.66 -3.01 -8.67
C ASN A 52 -9.32 -2.92 -7.28
N VAL A 53 -10.58 -2.48 -7.25
CA VAL A 53 -11.37 -2.33 -6.02
C VAL A 53 -11.51 -3.66 -5.25
N LYS A 54 -11.45 -4.82 -5.93
CA LYS A 54 -11.52 -6.13 -5.26
C LYS A 54 -10.24 -6.48 -4.50
N GLU A 55 -9.08 -6.11 -5.03
CA GLU A 55 -7.79 -6.25 -4.35
C GLU A 55 -7.77 -5.37 -3.09
N LEU A 56 -8.26 -4.14 -3.20
CA LEU A 56 -8.40 -3.23 -2.06
C LEU A 56 -9.38 -3.79 -1.01
N SER A 57 -10.52 -4.35 -1.44
CA SER A 57 -11.47 -5.01 -0.54
C SER A 57 -10.87 -6.22 0.16
N SER A 58 -10.01 -6.99 -0.53
CA SER A 58 -9.33 -8.15 0.07
C SER A 58 -8.27 -7.73 1.09
N ILE A 59 -7.61 -6.59 0.86
CA ILE A 59 -6.69 -5.97 1.82
C ILE A 59 -7.46 -5.50 3.06
N ASP A 60 -8.61 -4.85 2.88
CA ASP A 60 -9.49 -4.39 3.96
C ASP A 60 -10.07 -5.55 4.81
N GLU A 61 -10.53 -6.62 4.16
CA GLU A 61 -11.03 -7.81 4.86
C GLU A 61 -9.95 -8.53 5.67
N ASN A 62 -8.73 -8.64 5.12
CA ASN A 62 -7.60 -9.20 5.85
C ASN A 62 -7.12 -8.28 6.97
N PHE A 63 -7.29 -6.98 6.81
CA PHE A 63 -7.01 -5.99 7.84
C PHE A 63 -7.95 -6.14 9.03
N GLY A 64 -9.27 -6.26 8.81
CA GLY A 64 -10.26 -6.48 9.86
C GLY A 64 -10.00 -7.76 10.69
N LYS A 65 -9.34 -8.76 10.11
CA LYS A 65 -8.90 -9.98 10.82
C LYS A 65 -7.64 -9.76 11.67
N ARG A 66 -6.70 -8.89 11.25
CA ARG A 66 -5.48 -8.58 12.03
C ARG A 66 -5.76 -7.76 13.28
N PHE A 67 -6.79 -6.90 13.25
CA PHE A 67 -7.19 -6.05 14.38
C PHE A 67 -8.30 -6.65 15.27
N ARG A 68 -8.91 -7.77 14.87
CA ARG A 68 -9.72 -8.60 15.79
C ARG A 68 -8.78 -9.47 16.65
N LEU A 69 -8.24 -8.87 17.71
CA LEU A 69 -7.77 -9.58 18.90
C LEU A 69 -8.88 -9.58 19.95
#